data_AF-A0A5K0Y442-F1
#
_entry.id   AF-A0A5K0Y442-F1
#
_cell.length_a   1.000
_cell.length_b   1.000
_cell.length_c   1.000
_cell.angle_alpha   90.00
_cell.angle_beta   90.00
_cell.angle_gamma   90.00
#
_symmetry.space_group_name_H-M   'P 1'
#
loop_
_entity.id
_entity.type
_entity.pdbx_description
1 polymer ?
#
loop_
_entity_poly.entity_id
_entity_poly.type
_entity_poly.pdbx_seq_one_letter_code
_entity_poly.pdbx_strand_id
1 'polypeptide(L)' 'KLKQKEATSIDTENVEENEEANYDLPQISLRTIEDATDKFSESNKLGEGGYGPVYK' A
#
# COMPACT_ATOMS: atom_id res chain seq x y z
N LYS A 1 -15.31 -23.49 14.90
CA LYS A 1 -13.89 -23.46 14.45
C LYS A 1 -13.76 -22.26 13.51
N LEU A 2 -12.81 -21.35 13.77
CA LEU A 2 -12.69 -20.05 13.11
C LEU A 2 -11.72 -20.11 11.91
N LYS A 3 -12.05 -19.36 10.85
CA LYS A 3 -11.23 -18.74 9.79
C LYS A 3 -10.42 -19.59 8.80
N GLN A 4 -10.63 -19.28 7.52
CA GLN A 4 -9.68 -18.75 6.50
C GLN A 4 -10.57 -18.36 5.29
N LYS A 5 -10.95 -17.10 5.06
CA LYS A 5 -10.25 -15.93 4.50
C LYS A 5 -9.58 -16.21 3.14
N GLU A 6 -10.39 -16.42 2.12
CA GLU A 6 -9.98 -16.14 0.73
C GLU A 6 -10.19 -14.64 0.50
N ALA A 7 -9.10 -13.89 0.52
CA ALA A 7 -9.10 -12.57 -0.11
C ALA A 7 -8.98 -12.83 -1.60
N THR A 8 -10.09 -12.63 -2.29
CA THR A 8 -10.24 -12.61 -3.75
C THR A 8 -9.04 -11.93 -4.40
N SER A 9 -8.48 -12.62 -5.40
CA SER A 9 -7.46 -12.14 -6.32
C SER A 9 -7.74 -10.70 -6.73
N ILE A 10 -6.81 -9.79 -6.45
CA ILE A 10 -6.81 -8.47 -7.06
C ILE A 10 -6.25 -8.70 -8.46
N ASP A 11 -7.16 -8.75 -9.44
CA ASP A 11 -6.81 -8.64 -10.85
C ASP A 11 -6.04 -7.32 -10.98
N THR A 12 -4.74 -7.44 -11.22
CA THR A 12 -3.90 -6.29 -11.58
C THR A 12 -4.25 -5.98 -13.02
N GLU A 13 -5.38 -5.29 -13.21
CA GLU A 13 -5.72 -4.73 -14.52
C GLU A 13 -4.57 -3.80 -14.92
N ASN A 14 -4.01 -4.05 -16.11
CA ASN A 14 -2.93 -3.27 -16.69
C ASN A 14 -3.26 -1.78 -16.59
N VAL A 15 -2.60 -1.10 -15.66
CA VAL A 15 -2.59 0.36 -15.63
C VAL A 15 -1.76 0.77 -16.83
N GLU A 16 -2.39 1.32 -17.86
CA GLU A 16 -1.67 1.99 -18.95
C GLU A 16 -0.87 3.13 -18.31
N GLU A 17 0.43 2.90 -18.13
CA GLU A 17 1.37 3.88 -17.59
C GLU A 17 1.40 5.06 -18.56
N ASN A 18 0.78 6.17 -18.17
CA ASN A 18 0.83 7.40 -18.94
C ASN A 18 2.25 7.97 -18.85
N GLU A 19 3.07 7.72 -19.87
CA GLU A 19 4.47 8.14 -19.96
C GLU A 19 4.65 9.66 -19.84
N GLU A 20 3.65 10.47 -20.18
CA GLU A 20 3.72 11.94 -20.13
C GLU A 20 3.57 12.51 -18.71
N ALA A 21 3.07 11.73 -17.76
CA ALA A 21 2.93 12.13 -16.34
C ALA A 21 4.11 11.69 -15.47
N ASN A 22 5.05 10.91 -16.02
CA ASN A 22 6.23 10.40 -15.32
C ASN A 22 7.35 11.47 -15.24
N TYR A 23 7.02 12.66 -14.74
CA TYR A 23 8.03 13.66 -14.40
C TYR A 23 8.76 13.22 -13.13
N ASP A 24 9.80 12.40 -13.30
CA ASP A 24 10.86 12.11 -12.31
C ASP A 24 10.38 11.75 -10.88
N LEU A 25 9.20 11.13 -10.78
CA LEU A 25 8.65 10.72 -9.49
C LEU A 25 9.34 9.43 -9.02
N PRO A 26 9.76 9.35 -7.75
CA PRO A 26 10.31 8.12 -7.20
C PRO A 26 9.29 6.98 -7.30
N GLN A 27 9.62 5.95 -8.07
CA GLN A 27 8.83 4.72 -8.10
C GLN A 27 9.21 3.86 -6.89
N ILE A 28 8.26 3.69 -5.98
CA ILE A 28 8.42 2.87 -4.78
C ILE A 28 7.50 1.66 -4.90
N SER A 29 8.06 0.46 -4.75
CA SER A 29 7.25 -0.77 -4.78
C SER A 29 6.36 -0.88 -3.54
N LEU A 30 5.19 -1.51 -3.69
CA LEU A 30 4.32 -1.78 -2.53
C LEU A 30 5.03 -2.59 -1.45
N ARG A 31 5.86 -3.56 -1.86
CA ARG A 31 6.67 -4.37 -0.93
C ARG A 31 7.62 -3.52 -0.09
N THR A 32 8.22 -2.49 -0.69
CA THR A 32 9.08 -1.54 0.02
C THR A 32 8.29 -0.79 1.09
N ILE A 33 7.06 -0.38 0.79
CA ILE A 33 6.17 0.29 1.75
C ILE A 33 5.74 -0.67 2.87
N GLU A 34 5.41 -1.92 2.54
CA GLU A 34 5.07 -2.95 3.51
C GLU A 34 6.24 -3.23 4.47
N ASP A 35 7.45 -3.40 3.93
CA ASP A 35 8.64 -3.66 4.75
C ASP A 35 8.99 -2.46 5.64
N ALA A 36 8.86 -1.23 5.13
CA ALA A 36 9.11 0.00 5.90
C ALA A 36 8.10 0.19 7.05
N THR A 37 6.83 -0.14 6.82
CA THR A 37 5.75 0.03 7.80
C THR A 37 5.57 -1.18 8.73
N ASP A 38 6.42 -2.20 8.65
CA ASP A 38 6.23 -3.51 9.32
C ASP A 38 4.82 -4.06 9.04
N LYS A 39 4.46 -4.15 7.75
CA LYS A 39 3.14 -4.60 7.27
C LYS A 39 2.00 -3.77 7.88
N PHE A 40 2.16 -2.44 7.90
CA PHE A 40 1.20 -1.50 8.48
C PHE A 40 0.87 -1.82 9.95
N SER A 41 1.89 -2.23 10.73
CA SER A 41 1.77 -2.53 12.15
C SER A 41 1.27 -1.31 12.93
N GLU A 42 0.34 -1.53 13.87
CA GLU A 42 -0.17 -0.47 14.76
C GLU A 42 0.96 0.19 15.58
N SER A 43 2.06 -0.53 15.84
CA SER A 43 3.24 0.03 16.52
C SER A 43 4.00 1.09 15.69
N ASN A 44 3.75 1.13 14.38
CA ASN A 44 4.30 2.10 13.44
C ASN A 44 3.27 3.18 13.06
N LYS A 45 2.03 3.06 13.52
CA LYS A 45 1.01 4.09 13.31
C LYS A 45 1.32 5.33 14.16
N LEU A 46 1.43 6.46 13.48
CA LEU A 46 1.61 7.78 14.07
C LEU A 46 0.27 8.42 14.48
N GLY A 47 -0.81 8.10 13.76
CA GLY A 47 -2.14 8.60 14.05
C GLY A 47 -3.16 8.28 12.95
N GLU A 48 -4.40 8.69 13.16
CA GLU A 48 -5.49 8.59 12.17
C GLU A 48 -6.41 9.81 12.30
N GLY A 49 -6.90 10.30 11.17
CA GLY A 49 -7.85 11.42 11.11
C GLY A 49 -8.60 11.44 9.78
N GLY A 50 -9.08 12.62 9.37
CA GLY A 50 -9.83 12.77 8.10
C GLY A 50 -9.06 12.39 6.83
N TYR A 51 -7.75 12.24 6.92
CA TYR A 51 -6.85 11.81 5.83
C TYR A 51 -6.52 10.31 5.88
N GLY A 52 -7.05 9.57 6.86
CA GLY A 52 -6.72 8.16 7.10
C GLY A 52 -5.54 7.95 8.06
N PRO A 53 -5.04 6.72 8.16
CA PRO A 53 -3.93 6.36 9.04
C PRO A 53 -2.57 6.80 8.46
N VAL A 54 -1.68 7.26 9.34
CA VAL A 54 -0.31 7.65 8.99
C VAL A 54 0.66 6.72 9.69
N TYR A 55 1.64 6.19 8.96
CA TYR A 55 2.67 5.29 9.47
C TYR A 55 4.05 5.95 9.35
N LYS A 56 4.95 5.63 10.27
CA LYS A 56 6.36 6.04 10.24
C LYS A 56 7.20 5.15 9.32
#